data_AF-A0AAJ5F7B3-F1
#
_entry.id   AF-A0AAJ5F7B3-F1
#
_cell.length_a   1.000
_cell.length_b   1.000
_cell.length_c   1.000
_cell.angle_alpha   90.00
_cell.angle_beta   90.00
_cell.angle_gamma   90.00
#
_symmetry.space_group_name_H-M   'P 1'
#
loop_
_entity.id
_entity.type
_entity.pdbx_description
1 polymer ?
#
loop_
_entity_poly.entity_id
_entity_poly.type
_entity_poly.pdbx_seq_one_letter_code
_entity_poly.pdbx_strand_id
1 'polypeptide(L)'
;MIAVPAPFIKILGDCTAAAFLSQCCYLSEHAADAEGWFEQSHEAWRRILNLSPEQIRRCLRVCAGMVEVRRKGLPARNFYRVNPEHIRECLVTLQTPAEVGEGITRQKGEAEPTAPRASLTGLPTVSSDGETQPPVVRQTPPPSFREKVEKKFLPPEGKDDVCSIPLASTEALARLLDTWNRHRGGLPEASGLSTPRRKALNTLLSDCGGDLEAALSLLTDATREVAQDSFWTAKRFGIDTLLPKALGRAEAWRARPQAAAPTGSPATAILAEYGVGQLVTYRRERYAVEAITDRYIDLYDAENGSARILIGSDDVRSIRPLEVRA
;
A
#
# COMPACT_ATOMS: atom_id res chain seq x y z
N MET A 1 -18.22 10.42 -14.19
CA MET A 1 -17.96 8.97 -14.36
C MET A 1 -16.56 8.84 -14.92
N ILE A 2 -15.68 8.07 -14.29
CA ILE A 2 -14.32 7.83 -14.80
C ILE A 2 -14.37 6.55 -15.61
N ALA A 3 -14.16 6.66 -16.92
CA ALA A 3 -14.08 5.49 -17.79
C ALA A 3 -12.69 4.86 -17.63
N VAL A 4 -12.65 3.55 -17.37
CA VAL A 4 -11.40 2.79 -17.26
C VAL A 4 -11.23 1.96 -18.53
N PRO A 5 -10.21 2.23 -19.37
CA PRO A 5 -9.96 1.45 -20.58
C PRO A 5 -9.70 -0.03 -20.27
N ALA A 6 -10.42 -0.94 -20.93
CA ALA A 6 -10.23 -2.38 -20.78
C ALA A 6 -8.78 -2.86 -21.03
N PRO A 7 -8.01 -2.28 -21.98
CA PRO A 7 -6.60 -2.65 -22.15
C PRO A 7 -5.76 -2.43 -20.89
N PHE A 8 -5.99 -1.36 -20.12
CA PHE A 8 -5.22 -1.10 -18.89
C PHE A 8 -5.48 -2.15 -17.82
N ILE A 9 -6.72 -2.64 -17.71
CA ILE A 9 -7.06 -3.73 -16.80
C ILE A 9 -6.32 -5.02 -17.22
N LYS A 10 -6.23 -5.30 -18.53
CA LYS A 10 -5.51 -6.47 -19.04
C LYS A 10 -4.00 -6.37 -18.82
N ILE A 11 -3.40 -5.20 -19.03
CA ILE A 11 -1.95 -5.00 -18.82
C ILE A 11 -1.60 -5.13 -17.33
N LEU A 12 -2.37 -4.49 -16.45
CA LEU A 12 -2.00 -4.35 -15.04
C LEU A 12 -2.55 -5.46 -14.15
N GLY A 13 -3.61 -6.17 -14.58
CA GLY A 13 -4.31 -7.17 -13.77
C GLY A 13 -4.99 -6.61 -12.52
N ASP A 14 -5.06 -5.28 -12.38
CA ASP A 14 -5.60 -4.59 -11.20
C ASP A 14 -6.47 -3.41 -11.64
N CYS A 15 -7.78 -3.51 -11.42
CA CYS A 15 -8.76 -2.49 -11.80
C CYS A 15 -8.48 -1.13 -11.13
N THR A 16 -7.96 -1.13 -9.91
CA THR A 16 -7.66 0.10 -9.17
C THR A 16 -6.45 0.79 -9.77
N ALA A 17 -5.40 0.02 -10.08
CA ALA A 17 -4.23 0.55 -10.77
C ALA A 17 -4.58 1.04 -12.19
N ALA A 18 -5.48 0.36 -12.90
CA ALA A 18 -5.97 0.78 -14.21
C ALA A 18 -6.75 2.11 -14.15
N ALA A 19 -7.62 2.28 -13.15
CA ALA A 19 -8.32 3.54 -12.93
C ALA A 19 -7.35 4.69 -12.58
N PHE A 20 -6.37 4.40 -11.73
CA PHE A 20 -5.29 5.33 -11.39
C PHE A 20 -4.49 5.75 -12.63
N LEU A 21 -4.03 4.80 -13.44
CA LEU A 21 -3.29 5.07 -14.67
C LEU A 21 -4.12 5.90 -15.66
N SER A 22 -5.39 5.55 -15.85
CA SER A 22 -6.30 6.31 -16.72
C SER A 22 -6.43 7.76 -16.28
N GLN A 23 -6.51 7.99 -14.97
CA GLN A 23 -6.57 9.35 -14.44
C GLN A 23 -5.24 10.09 -14.59
N CYS A 24 -4.11 9.40 -14.44
CA CYS A 24 -2.78 9.97 -14.69
C CYS A 24 -2.63 10.41 -16.16
N CYS A 25 -3.09 9.60 -17.13
CA CYS A 25 -3.07 9.98 -18.55
C CYS A 25 -3.87 11.27 -18.78
N TYR A 26 -5.11 11.32 -18.28
CA TYR A 26 -5.96 12.50 -18.40
C TYR A 26 -5.29 13.74 -17.79
N LEU A 27 -4.77 13.65 -16.57
CA LEU A 27 -4.11 14.77 -15.90
C LEU A 27 -2.82 15.20 -16.59
N SER A 28 -2.07 14.26 -17.17
CA SER A 28 -0.85 14.54 -17.94
C SER A 28 -1.15 15.28 -19.24
N GLU A 29 -2.26 14.97 -19.92
CA GLU A 29 -2.71 15.67 -21.13
C GLU A 29 -3.24 17.09 -20.84
N HIS A 30 -3.78 17.29 -19.63
CA HIS A 30 -4.30 18.59 -19.18
C HIS A 30 -3.30 19.35 -18.31
N ALA A 31 -2.06 18.87 -18.22
CA ALA A 31 -0.99 19.55 -17.50
C ALA A 31 -0.58 20.81 -18.26
N ALA A 32 -0.28 21.89 -17.52
CA ALA A 32 0.23 23.13 -18.11
C ALA A 32 1.69 22.99 -18.60
N ASP A 33 2.41 21.97 -18.12
CA ASP A 33 3.81 21.72 -18.47
C ASP A 33 3.91 20.97 -19.82
N ALA A 34 4.78 21.44 -20.71
CA ALA A 34 5.05 20.81 -22.00
C ALA A 34 5.64 19.39 -21.85
N GLU A 35 6.29 19.09 -20.73
CA GLU A 35 6.79 17.74 -20.42
C GLU A 35 5.70 16.81 -19.84
N GLY A 36 4.48 17.30 -19.62
CA GLY A 36 3.36 16.52 -19.09
C GLY A 36 3.44 16.24 -17.58
N TRP A 37 4.30 16.95 -16.82
CA TRP A 37 4.32 16.85 -15.37
C TRP A 37 3.10 17.55 -14.76
N PHE A 38 2.39 16.84 -13.88
CA PHE A 38 1.31 17.43 -13.08
C PHE A 38 1.55 17.23 -11.60
N GLU A 39 1.20 18.24 -10.81
CA GLU A 39 1.22 18.15 -9.35
C GLU A 39 -0.05 17.44 -8.87
N GLN A 40 0.08 16.51 -7.92
CA GLN A 40 -1.10 16.01 -7.22
C GLN A 40 -0.84 15.60 -5.77
N SER A 41 -1.72 16.05 -4.87
CA SER A 41 -1.65 15.71 -3.45
C SER A 41 -2.39 14.40 -3.14
N HIS A 42 -2.07 13.76 -2.00
CA HIS A 42 -2.81 12.58 -1.55
C HIS A 42 -4.29 12.88 -1.29
N GLU A 43 -4.63 14.08 -0.79
CA GLU A 43 -6.02 14.48 -0.61
C GLU A 43 -6.76 14.60 -1.93
N ALA A 44 -6.11 15.16 -2.95
CA ALA A 44 -6.72 15.31 -4.26
C ALA A 44 -6.95 13.93 -4.91
N TRP A 45 -6.01 13.00 -4.78
CA TRP A 45 -6.21 11.61 -5.17
C TRP A 45 -7.37 10.94 -4.42
N ARG A 46 -7.53 11.22 -3.12
CA ARG A 46 -8.66 10.73 -2.34
C ARG A 46 -9.99 11.33 -2.81
N ARG A 47 -10.03 12.60 -3.23
CA ARG A 47 -11.26 13.21 -3.77
C ARG A 47 -11.65 12.63 -5.13
N ILE A 48 -10.68 12.34 -6.00
CA ILE A 48 -10.96 11.89 -7.38
C ILE A 48 -11.27 10.39 -7.43
N LEU A 49 -10.44 9.57 -6.79
CA LEU A 49 -10.48 8.10 -6.91
C LEU A 49 -10.80 7.40 -5.59
N ASN A 50 -10.97 8.15 -4.49
CA ASN A 50 -11.14 7.61 -3.14
C ASN A 50 -10.01 6.66 -2.70
N LEU A 51 -8.78 6.96 -3.14
CA LEU A 51 -7.59 6.17 -2.80
C LEU A 51 -6.89 6.69 -1.55
N SER A 52 -6.47 5.78 -0.68
CA SER A 52 -5.57 6.06 0.45
C SER A 52 -4.12 6.25 -0.03
N PRO A 53 -3.26 6.88 0.77
CA PRO A 53 -1.82 6.97 0.47
C PRO A 53 -1.16 5.61 0.23
N GLU A 54 -1.55 4.56 0.97
CA GLU A 54 -1.04 3.20 0.75
C GLU A 54 -1.47 2.62 -0.60
N GLN A 55 -2.72 2.84 -0.98
CA GLN A 55 -3.26 2.40 -2.27
C GLN A 55 -2.55 3.12 -3.42
N ILE A 56 -2.30 4.43 -3.31
CA ILE A 56 -1.52 5.18 -4.31
C ILE A 56 -0.12 4.59 -4.45
N ARG A 57 0.59 4.33 -3.33
CA ARG A 57 1.91 3.67 -3.37
C ARG A 57 1.86 2.28 -4.01
N ARG A 58 0.79 1.52 -3.80
CA ARG A 58 0.56 0.23 -4.47
C ARG A 58 0.37 0.43 -5.97
N CYS A 59 -0.51 1.33 -6.39
CA CYS A 59 -0.75 1.64 -7.81
C CYS A 59 0.54 2.06 -8.51
N LEU A 60 1.38 2.87 -7.87
CA LEU A 60 2.69 3.27 -8.41
C LEU A 60 3.64 2.11 -8.62
N ARG A 61 3.65 1.11 -7.73
CA ARG A 61 4.46 -0.12 -7.92
C ARG A 61 3.93 -0.96 -9.08
N VAL A 62 2.61 -1.06 -9.22
CA VAL A 62 1.97 -1.80 -10.30
C VAL A 62 2.17 -1.10 -11.66
N CYS A 63 2.13 0.23 -11.68
CA CYS A 63 2.34 1.05 -12.87
C CYS A 63 3.83 1.42 -13.09
N ALA A 64 4.76 0.67 -12.51
CA ALA A 64 6.19 0.95 -12.63
C ALA A 64 6.61 0.99 -14.11
N GLY A 65 7.39 2.01 -14.49
CA GLY A 65 7.80 2.26 -15.88
C GLY A 65 6.77 3.04 -16.71
N MET A 66 5.48 2.98 -16.39
CA MET A 66 4.43 3.76 -17.06
C MET A 66 4.19 5.12 -16.41
N VAL A 67 4.39 5.21 -15.08
CA VAL A 67 4.22 6.45 -14.32
C VAL A 67 5.50 6.76 -13.55
N GLU A 68 6.04 7.95 -13.80
CA GLU A 68 7.16 8.51 -13.05
C GLU A 68 6.67 9.44 -11.96
N VAL A 69 7.39 9.44 -10.82
CA VAL A 69 7.08 10.31 -9.68
C VAL A 69 8.33 11.04 -9.26
N ARG A 70 8.22 12.36 -9.10
CA ARG A 70 9.26 13.24 -8.56
C ARG A 70 8.74 14.01 -7.38
N ARG A 71 9.60 14.26 -6.40
CA ARG A 71 9.29 15.15 -5.26
C ARG A 71 10.08 16.43 -5.44
N LYS A 72 9.40 17.58 -5.43
CA LYS A 72 10.03 18.89 -5.63
C LYS A 72 9.46 19.92 -4.64
N GLY A 73 10.30 20.88 -4.25
CA GLY A 73 9.94 22.03 -3.42
C GLY A 73 10.02 21.80 -1.90
N LEU A 74 9.90 22.89 -1.16
CA LEU A 74 9.64 22.92 0.29
C LEU A 74 8.36 23.75 0.51
N PRO A 75 7.26 23.18 1.04
CA PRO A 75 7.07 21.77 1.39
C PRO A 75 7.08 20.85 0.15
N ALA A 76 7.54 19.61 0.33
CA ALA A 76 7.74 18.66 -0.76
C ALA A 76 6.41 18.17 -1.36
N ARG A 77 6.17 18.51 -2.63
CA ARG A 77 5.00 18.12 -3.42
C ARG A 77 5.35 16.97 -4.37
N ASN A 78 4.37 16.12 -4.65
CA ASN A 78 4.52 15.02 -5.59
C ASN A 78 4.09 15.48 -6.99
N PHE A 79 4.99 15.30 -7.95
CA PHE A 79 4.76 15.51 -9.36
C PHE A 79 4.77 14.16 -10.06
N TYR A 80 3.82 13.98 -10.97
CA TYR A 80 3.62 12.74 -11.72
C TYR A 80 3.77 13.03 -13.20
N ARG A 81 4.31 12.08 -13.95
CA ARG A 81 4.36 12.10 -15.41
C ARG A 81 4.09 10.71 -15.96
N VAL A 82 3.32 10.64 -17.03
CA VAL A 82 3.08 9.39 -17.74
C VAL A 82 4.14 9.22 -18.82
N ASN A 83 4.66 8.00 -18.97
CA ASN A 83 5.52 7.62 -20.08
C ASN A 83 4.65 6.98 -21.19
N PRO A 84 4.31 7.73 -22.26
CA PRO A 84 3.42 7.22 -23.30
C PRO A 84 4.05 6.09 -24.12
N GLU A 85 5.37 6.07 -24.29
CA GLU A 85 6.04 5.03 -25.09
C GLU A 85 5.92 3.67 -24.43
N HIS A 86 6.16 3.60 -23.11
CA HIS A 86 6.06 2.36 -22.36
C HIS A 86 4.62 1.81 -22.34
N ILE A 87 3.62 2.70 -22.32
CA ILE A 87 2.21 2.31 -22.45
C ILE A 87 1.93 1.74 -23.84
N ARG A 88 2.43 2.39 -24.91
CA ARG A 88 2.27 1.91 -26.29
C ARG A 88 2.90 0.54 -26.48
N GLU A 89 4.12 0.32 -26.00
CA GLU A 89 4.80 -0.98 -26.06
C GLU A 89 3.96 -2.09 -25.40
N CYS A 90 3.41 -1.82 -24.21
CA CYS A 90 2.54 -2.78 -23.51
C CYS A 90 1.23 -3.03 -24.27
N LEU A 91 0.65 -2.01 -24.90
CA LEU A 91 -0.56 -2.15 -25.70
C LEU A 91 -0.32 -2.95 -26.98
N VAL A 92 0.81 -2.74 -27.67
CA VAL A 92 1.19 -3.50 -28.87
C VAL A 92 1.38 -4.97 -28.51
N THR A 93 2.05 -5.26 -27.39
CA THR A 93 2.24 -6.63 -26.90
C THR A 93 0.92 -7.37 -26.69
N LEU A 94 -0.13 -6.66 -26.23
CA LEU A 94 -1.48 -7.24 -26.09
C LEU A 94 -2.22 -7.44 -27.42
N GLN A 95 -1.84 -6.72 -28.48
CA GLN A 95 -2.48 -6.81 -29.79
C GLN A 95 -1.89 -7.92 -30.64
N THR A 96 -0.61 -8.26 -30.46
CA THR A 96 -0.01 -9.45 -31.06
C THR A 96 -0.66 -10.70 -30.47
N PRO A 97 -1.41 -11.50 -31.27
CA PRO A 97 -1.78 -12.84 -30.83
C PRO A 97 -0.49 -13.59 -30.54
N ALA A 98 -0.38 -14.19 -29.36
CA ALA A 98 0.73 -15.07 -29.03
C ALA A 98 0.65 -16.33 -29.92
N GLU A 99 1.17 -16.24 -31.15
CA GLU A 99 1.40 -17.39 -32.01
C GLU A 99 2.78 -17.97 -31.73
N VAL A 100 2.86 -18.84 -30.71
CA VAL A 100 3.89 -19.86 -30.50
C VAL A 100 3.22 -20.98 -29.70
N GLY A 101 3.05 -22.23 -30.13
CA GLY A 101 3.34 -22.92 -31.37
C GLY A 101 2.91 -24.38 -31.18
N GLU A 102 2.03 -24.89 -32.04
CA GLU A 102 1.84 -26.33 -32.25
C GLU A 102 1.77 -26.52 -33.77
N GLY A 103 2.82 -27.14 -34.31
CA GLY A 103 2.97 -27.35 -35.73
C GLY A 103 2.11 -28.51 -36.21
N ILE A 104 1.27 -28.26 -37.22
CA ILE A 104 1.03 -29.23 -38.30
C ILE A 104 1.04 -28.46 -39.63
N THR A 105 2.09 -28.74 -40.40
CA THR A 105 2.25 -28.45 -41.83
C THR A 105 1.05 -28.94 -42.63
N ARG A 106 0.48 -28.08 -43.49
CA ARG A 106 0.02 -28.44 -44.84
C ARG A 106 -0.11 -27.19 -45.72
N GLN A 107 0.77 -27.13 -46.72
CA GLN A 107 0.68 -26.25 -47.88
C GLN A 107 -0.58 -26.53 -48.71
N LYS A 108 -1.10 -25.51 -49.42
CA LYS A 108 -1.41 -25.47 -50.87
C LYS A 108 -2.17 -24.16 -51.16
N GLY A 109 -1.53 -23.15 -51.79
CA GLY A 109 -1.69 -22.80 -53.23
C GLY A 109 -2.91 -21.88 -53.42
N GLU A 110 -2.98 -20.85 -54.24
CA GLU A 110 -2.13 -20.29 -55.30
C GLU A 110 -2.85 -19.00 -55.79
N ALA A 111 -2.06 -17.99 -56.19
CA ALA A 111 -2.34 -17.03 -57.27
C ALA A 111 -3.56 -16.07 -57.23
N GLU A 112 -3.24 -14.79 -56.99
CA GLU A 112 -3.73 -13.59 -57.75
C GLU A 112 -3.49 -13.78 -59.28
N PRO A 113 -4.15 -13.06 -60.24
CA PRO A 113 -4.06 -11.58 -60.29
C PRO A 113 -5.18 -10.79 -61.04
N THR A 114 -5.08 -9.46 -60.92
CA THR A 114 -5.40 -8.41 -61.94
C THR A 114 -6.83 -7.83 -62.07
N ALA A 115 -6.88 -6.50 -61.89
CA ALA A 115 -7.97 -5.54 -62.14
C ALA A 115 -8.26 -5.32 -63.66
N PRO A 116 -9.16 -4.41 -64.17
CA PRO A 116 -9.16 -2.96 -63.87
C PRO A 116 -10.52 -2.20 -63.88
N ARG A 117 -10.56 -1.11 -63.10
CA ARG A 117 -10.91 0.28 -63.49
C ARG A 117 -12.12 0.55 -64.42
N ALA A 118 -13.11 1.27 -63.90
CA ALA A 118 -13.94 2.18 -64.70
C ALA A 118 -14.19 3.49 -63.91
N SER A 119 -13.60 4.57 -64.41
CA SER A 119 -13.93 5.95 -64.09
C SER A 119 -15.13 6.37 -64.93
N LEU A 120 -16.13 7.06 -64.35
CA LEU A 120 -16.89 8.06 -65.10
C LEU A 120 -17.27 9.24 -64.18
N THR A 121 -16.71 10.37 -64.59
CA THR A 121 -17.02 11.78 -64.33
C THR A 121 -18.52 12.13 -64.36
N GLY A 122 -18.91 13.09 -63.51
CA GLY A 122 -20.17 13.82 -63.64
C GLY A 122 -20.49 14.74 -62.45
N LEU A 123 -19.84 15.91 -62.38
CA LEU A 123 -20.36 17.10 -61.68
C LEU A 123 -21.60 17.63 -62.45
N PRO A 124 -22.61 18.22 -61.79
CA PRO A 124 -22.49 19.63 -61.42
C PRO A 124 -23.04 20.02 -60.03
N THR A 125 -22.34 21.00 -59.48
CA THR A 125 -22.71 22.03 -58.51
C THR A 125 -24.18 22.48 -58.56
N VAL A 126 -24.89 22.42 -57.43
CA VAL A 126 -25.68 23.55 -56.89
C VAL A 126 -25.71 23.42 -55.36
N SER A 127 -25.31 24.52 -54.72
CA SER A 127 -25.29 24.76 -53.28
C SER A 127 -26.68 25.02 -52.69
N SER A 128 -26.71 24.96 -51.36
CA SER A 128 -27.55 25.75 -50.43
C SER A 128 -28.63 24.96 -49.69
N ASP A 129 -28.18 24.51 -48.51
CA ASP A 129 -28.73 24.81 -47.19
C ASP A 129 -30.08 24.24 -46.74
N GLY A 130 -30.05 23.70 -45.52
CA GLY A 130 -31.08 24.05 -44.54
C GLY A 130 -31.95 22.93 -44.00
N GLU A 131 -31.32 21.87 -43.50
CA GLU A 131 -31.54 21.29 -42.16
C GLU A 131 -32.99 21.25 -41.56
N THR A 132 -33.51 20.02 -41.56
CA THR A 132 -34.03 19.23 -40.43
C THR A 132 -35.40 19.54 -39.79
N GLN A 133 -36.22 18.49 -39.89
CA GLN A 133 -37.51 18.22 -39.26
C GLN A 133 -37.46 17.93 -37.73
N PRO A 134 -38.63 17.86 -37.06
CA PRO A 134 -38.79 17.86 -35.60
C PRO A 134 -39.15 16.46 -35.04
N PRO A 135 -39.91 16.26 -33.93
CA PRO A 135 -39.35 16.00 -32.59
C PRO A 135 -39.99 14.78 -31.86
N VAL A 136 -39.63 14.57 -30.57
CA VAL A 136 -40.38 13.82 -29.52
C VAL A 136 -40.34 12.26 -29.68
N VAL A 137 -40.06 11.47 -28.64
CA VAL A 137 -41.06 10.86 -27.73
C VAL A 137 -40.35 10.26 -26.49
N ARG A 138 -40.88 10.60 -25.31
CA ARG A 138 -40.65 9.94 -24.01
C ARG A 138 -41.31 8.57 -23.98
N GLN A 139 -40.74 7.58 -23.28
CA GLN A 139 -41.56 6.65 -22.49
C GLN A 139 -40.77 5.92 -21.38
N THR A 140 -41.52 5.69 -20.31
CA THR A 140 -41.27 5.25 -18.94
C THR A 140 -40.96 3.74 -18.77
N PRO A 141 -40.52 3.30 -17.56
CA PRO A 141 -40.01 1.95 -17.28
C PRO A 141 -41.11 0.96 -16.83
N PRO A 142 -40.86 -0.36 -16.86
CA PRO A 142 -41.11 -1.23 -15.69
C PRO A 142 -40.22 -2.51 -15.65
N PRO A 143 -40.42 -3.51 -14.76
CA PRO A 143 -40.57 -3.51 -13.29
C PRO A 143 -39.63 -4.54 -12.57
N SER A 144 -39.68 -4.53 -11.22
CA SER A 144 -39.50 -5.68 -10.29
C SER A 144 -38.20 -6.51 -10.33
N PHE A 145 -37.28 -6.37 -9.38
CA PHE A 145 -37.26 -6.98 -8.03
C PHE A 145 -37.52 -8.51 -7.97
N ARG A 146 -36.49 -9.20 -7.43
CA ARG A 146 -36.43 -10.55 -6.84
C ARG A 146 -36.68 -11.76 -7.74
N GLU A 147 -35.58 -12.40 -8.12
CA GLU A 147 -35.43 -13.86 -8.01
C GLU A 147 -33.96 -14.28 -8.15
N LYS A 148 -33.37 -14.85 -7.10
CA LYS A 148 -32.24 -15.79 -7.16
C LYS A 148 -32.10 -16.46 -5.80
N VAL A 149 -33.02 -17.39 -5.55
CA VAL A 149 -32.82 -18.50 -4.62
C VAL A 149 -32.25 -19.66 -5.43
N GLU A 150 -31.20 -20.26 -4.86
CA GLU A 150 -30.66 -21.59 -5.13
C GLU A 150 -30.19 -21.95 -6.54
N LYS A 151 -28.85 -22.09 -6.66
CA LYS A 151 -28.28 -23.27 -7.33
C LYS A 151 -26.96 -23.67 -6.67
N LYS A 152 -27.08 -24.72 -5.85
CA LYS A 152 -26.12 -25.81 -5.59
C LYS A 152 -24.67 -25.41 -5.27
N PHE A 153 -24.39 -25.30 -3.97
CA PHE A 153 -23.12 -25.75 -3.41
C PHE A 153 -23.07 -27.28 -3.43
N LEU A 154 -22.19 -27.81 -4.27
CA LEU A 154 -21.56 -29.12 -4.09
C LEU A 154 -20.05 -28.83 -4.09
N PRO A 155 -19.29 -29.31 -3.09
CA PRO A 155 -17.85 -29.12 -3.04
C PRO A 155 -17.19 -30.03 -4.09
N PRO A 156 -16.15 -29.59 -4.82
CA PRO A 156 -15.28 -30.53 -5.49
C PRO A 156 -14.47 -31.28 -4.43
N GLU A 157 -14.82 -32.55 -4.23
CA GLU A 157 -13.94 -33.53 -3.60
C GLU A 157 -12.69 -33.73 -4.45
N GLY A 158 -11.56 -33.93 -3.78
CA GLY A 158 -10.39 -34.59 -4.38
C GLY A 158 -9.37 -33.64 -5.01
N LYS A 159 -8.61 -32.93 -4.17
CA LYS A 159 -7.16 -32.75 -4.34
C LYS A 159 -6.55 -32.51 -2.96
N ASP A 160 -6.51 -33.58 -2.20
CA ASP A 160 -5.57 -33.74 -1.10
C ASP A 160 -4.17 -33.86 -1.70
N ASP A 161 -3.62 -32.75 -2.18
CA ASP A 161 -2.16 -32.56 -2.22
C ASP A 161 -1.71 -32.32 -0.76
N VAL A 162 -1.83 -33.38 0.04
CA VAL A 162 -1.10 -33.51 1.29
C VAL A 162 0.34 -33.66 0.86
N CYS A 163 1.04 -32.53 0.74
CA CYS A 163 2.48 -32.53 0.90
C CYS A 163 2.74 -33.29 2.20
N SER A 164 3.26 -34.51 2.07
CA SER A 164 3.86 -35.28 3.16
C SER A 164 5.06 -34.50 3.66
N ILE A 165 4.80 -33.46 4.43
CA ILE A 165 5.78 -32.73 5.20
C ILE A 165 6.22 -33.72 6.30
N PRO A 166 7.52 -34.01 6.45
CA PRO A 166 8.00 -34.88 7.51
C PRO A 166 7.44 -34.41 8.86
N LEU A 167 6.91 -35.33 9.68
CA LEU A 167 6.38 -35.01 11.03
C LEU A 167 7.36 -34.13 11.84
N ALA A 168 8.66 -34.36 11.68
CA ALA A 168 9.73 -33.55 12.29
C ALA A 168 9.66 -32.04 11.93
N SER A 169 9.23 -31.69 10.72
CA SER A 169 9.07 -30.30 10.30
C SER A 169 7.85 -29.64 10.94
N THR A 170 6.78 -30.39 11.20
CA THR A 170 5.59 -29.84 11.88
C THR A 170 5.85 -29.52 13.36
N GLU A 171 6.64 -30.34 14.04
CA GLU A 171 7.04 -30.11 15.43
C GLU A 171 7.99 -28.92 15.57
N ALA A 172 8.97 -28.80 14.66
CA ALA A 172 9.87 -27.64 14.59
C ALA A 172 9.11 -26.32 14.42
N LEU A 173 8.12 -26.30 13.53
CA LEU A 173 7.25 -25.14 13.31
C LEU A 173 6.39 -24.80 14.53
N ALA A 174 5.89 -25.80 15.24
CA ALA A 174 5.15 -25.59 16.48
C ALA A 174 6.03 -24.96 17.57
N ARG A 175 7.29 -25.41 17.72
CA ARG A 175 8.26 -24.83 18.66
C ARG A 175 8.61 -23.38 18.34
N LEU A 176 8.75 -23.03 17.06
CA LEU A 176 8.96 -21.64 16.64
C LEU A 176 7.74 -20.76 16.95
N LEU A 177 6.54 -21.28 16.74
CA LEU A 177 5.30 -20.57 17.03
C LEU A 177 5.11 -20.32 18.54
N ASP A 178 5.41 -21.33 19.37
CA ASP A 178 5.36 -21.19 20.83
C ASP A 178 6.38 -20.14 21.33
N THR A 179 7.60 -20.19 20.81
CA THR A 179 8.66 -19.20 21.11
C THR A 179 8.22 -17.79 20.76
N TRP A 180 7.58 -17.59 19.60
CA TRP A 180 6.98 -16.30 19.25
C TRP A 180 5.96 -15.87 20.31
N ASN A 181 4.97 -16.70 20.61
CA ASN A 181 3.89 -16.35 21.55
C ASN A 181 4.42 -16.05 22.96
N ARG A 182 5.52 -16.68 23.37
CA ARG A 182 6.20 -16.43 24.65
C ARG A 182 6.91 -15.08 24.71
N HIS A 183 7.47 -14.60 23.59
CA HIS A 183 8.30 -13.39 23.55
C HIS A 183 7.65 -12.18 22.87
N ARG A 184 6.45 -12.33 22.30
CA ARG A 184 5.75 -11.30 21.51
C ARG A 184 5.41 -10.00 22.27
N GLY A 185 5.38 -10.02 23.61
CA GLY A 185 4.94 -8.88 24.41
C GLY A 185 3.53 -8.42 24.03
N GLY A 186 3.37 -7.15 23.66
CA GLY A 186 2.09 -6.55 23.24
C GLY A 186 1.63 -6.88 21.81
N LEU A 187 2.41 -7.67 21.04
CA LEU A 187 2.03 -8.07 19.68
C LEU A 187 0.90 -9.12 19.69
N PRO A 188 0.15 -9.27 18.58
CA PRO A 188 -0.93 -10.24 18.48
C PRO A 188 -0.44 -11.68 18.64
N GLU A 189 -1.25 -12.48 19.32
CA GLU A 189 -1.04 -13.92 19.42
C GLU A 189 -1.28 -14.61 18.09
N ALA A 190 -0.43 -15.60 17.78
CA ALA A 190 -0.57 -16.40 16.60
C ALA A 190 -1.24 -17.73 16.96
N SER A 191 -2.53 -17.84 16.67
CA SER A 191 -3.28 -19.10 16.80
C SER A 191 -3.02 -20.00 15.58
N GLY A 192 -2.39 -21.15 15.80
CA GLY A 192 -2.19 -22.21 14.81
C GLY A 192 -1.20 -21.91 13.68
N LEU A 193 -0.99 -22.89 12.80
CA LEU A 193 -0.07 -22.82 11.66
C LEU A 193 -0.85 -22.66 10.34
N SER A 194 -1.25 -21.43 10.01
CA SER A 194 -1.82 -21.11 8.70
C SER A 194 -0.79 -21.26 7.58
N THR A 195 -1.23 -21.44 6.33
CA THR A 195 -0.34 -21.60 5.17
C THR A 195 0.68 -20.46 5.01
N PRO A 196 0.30 -19.17 5.12
CA PRO A 196 1.26 -18.06 5.04
C PRO A 196 2.31 -18.10 6.17
N ARG A 197 1.87 -18.44 7.39
CA ARG A 197 2.74 -18.51 8.57
C ARG A 197 3.72 -19.67 8.48
N ARG A 198 3.26 -20.83 8.02
CA ARG A 198 4.10 -21.99 7.73
C ARG A 198 5.19 -21.65 6.73
N LYS A 199 4.84 -20.95 5.64
CA LYS A 199 5.80 -20.49 4.65
C LYS A 199 6.85 -19.57 5.27
N ALA A 200 6.44 -18.56 6.04
CA ALA A 200 7.37 -17.62 6.68
C ALA A 200 8.33 -18.31 7.67
N LEU A 201 7.83 -19.24 8.48
CA LEU A 201 8.66 -20.00 9.44
C LEU A 201 9.59 -21.00 8.74
N ASN A 202 9.15 -21.63 7.65
CA ASN A 202 10.02 -22.49 6.84
C ASN A 202 11.13 -21.67 6.15
N THR A 203 10.83 -20.46 5.67
CA THR A 203 11.85 -19.55 5.14
C THR A 203 12.88 -19.21 6.21
N LEU A 204 12.44 -18.85 7.42
CA LEU A 204 13.34 -18.62 8.56
C LEU A 204 14.25 -19.83 8.83
N LEU A 205 13.68 -21.03 8.87
CA LEU A 205 14.45 -22.25 9.12
C LEU A 205 15.46 -22.52 7.98
N SER A 206 15.07 -22.25 6.73
CA SER A 206 15.96 -22.36 5.57
C SER A 206 17.11 -21.35 5.62
N ASP A 207 16.84 -20.11 6.03
CA ASP A 207 17.84 -19.04 6.16
C ASP A 207 18.86 -19.37 7.26
N CYS A 208 18.46 -20.14 8.28
CA CYS A 208 19.34 -20.69 9.31
C CYS A 208 19.98 -22.04 8.92
N GLY A 209 19.94 -22.44 7.65
CA GLY A 209 20.56 -23.69 7.18
C GLY A 209 19.90 -24.97 7.70
N GLY A 210 18.64 -24.89 8.16
CA GLY A 210 17.92 -26.01 8.76
C GLY A 210 18.14 -26.18 10.26
N ASP A 211 18.97 -25.35 10.90
CA ASP A 211 19.21 -25.42 12.34
C ASP A 211 18.05 -24.77 13.13
N LEU A 212 17.31 -25.59 13.85
CA LEU A 212 16.17 -25.17 14.66
C LEU A 212 16.58 -24.27 15.84
N GLU A 213 17.70 -24.56 16.51
CA GLU A 213 18.11 -23.79 17.69
C GLU A 213 18.62 -22.41 17.27
N ALA A 214 19.35 -22.33 16.15
CA ALA A 214 19.72 -21.05 15.54
C ALA A 214 18.47 -20.23 15.16
N ALA A 215 17.47 -20.85 14.53
CA ALA A 215 16.22 -20.19 14.15
C ALA A 215 15.42 -19.71 15.38
N LEU A 216 15.35 -20.50 16.45
CA LEU A 216 14.69 -20.14 17.71
C LEU A 216 15.37 -18.95 18.39
N SER A 217 16.71 -18.96 18.43
CA SER A 217 17.51 -17.87 18.98
C SER A 217 17.30 -16.57 18.20
N LEU A 218 17.42 -16.64 16.86
CA LEU A 218 17.19 -15.49 15.98
C LEU A 218 15.77 -14.93 16.12
N LEU A 219 14.76 -15.81 16.13
CA LEU A 219 13.36 -15.43 16.31
C LEU A 219 13.13 -14.76 17.67
N THR A 220 13.73 -15.30 18.73
CA THR A 220 13.60 -14.75 20.08
C THR A 220 14.15 -13.33 20.15
N ASP A 221 15.36 -13.11 19.63
CA ASP A 221 16.03 -11.80 19.62
C ASP A 221 15.25 -10.78 18.77
N ALA A 222 14.85 -11.17 17.56
CA ALA A 222 14.03 -10.33 16.69
C ALA A 222 12.69 -9.96 17.34
N THR A 223 12.02 -10.93 17.97
CA THR A 223 10.71 -10.71 18.60
C THR A 223 10.82 -9.76 19.79
N ARG A 224 11.87 -9.88 20.61
CA ARG A 224 12.10 -8.99 21.76
C ARG A 224 12.34 -7.55 21.34
N GLU A 225 13.16 -7.33 20.33
CA GLU A 225 13.44 -5.97 19.83
C GLU A 225 12.16 -5.31 19.29
N VAL A 226 11.39 -6.05 18.50
CA VAL A 226 10.14 -5.54 17.90
C VAL A 226 9.07 -5.32 18.96
N ALA A 227 8.98 -6.19 19.97
CA ALA A 227 8.00 -6.03 21.05
C ALA A 227 8.23 -4.77 21.90
N GLN A 228 9.45 -4.23 21.92
CA GLN A 228 9.77 -2.97 22.61
C GLN A 228 9.49 -1.72 21.77
N ASP A 229 9.44 -1.86 20.44
CA ASP A 229 9.22 -0.73 19.55
C ASP A 229 7.72 -0.45 19.37
N SER A 230 7.32 0.72 19.88
CA SER A 230 5.95 1.25 19.85
C SER A 230 5.31 1.25 18.46
N PHE A 231 6.11 1.37 17.40
CA PHE A 231 5.59 1.34 16.03
C PHE A 231 4.94 0.00 15.71
N TRP A 232 5.55 -1.12 16.12
CA TRP A 232 5.06 -2.45 15.77
C TRP A 232 3.88 -2.88 16.64
N THR A 233 3.93 -2.53 17.92
CA THR A 233 2.82 -2.80 18.85
C THR A 233 1.59 -2.00 18.46
N ALA A 234 1.73 -0.70 18.13
CA ALA A 234 0.61 0.14 17.67
C ALA A 234 -0.03 -0.37 16.37
N LYS A 235 0.77 -0.93 15.45
CA LYS A 235 0.27 -1.46 14.18
C LYS A 235 -0.30 -2.86 14.27
N ARG A 236 -0.11 -3.58 15.39
CA ARG A 236 -0.63 -4.93 15.64
C ARG A 236 -0.32 -5.91 14.49
N PHE A 237 0.91 -5.87 13.98
CA PHE A 237 1.32 -6.77 12.91
C PHE A 237 1.45 -8.22 13.42
N GLY A 238 0.89 -9.17 12.67
CA GLY A 238 1.03 -10.60 12.95
C GLY A 238 2.39 -11.16 12.51
N ILE A 239 2.76 -12.30 13.08
CA ILE A 239 4.03 -13.00 12.83
C ILE A 239 4.36 -13.18 11.33
N ASP A 240 3.35 -13.46 10.50
CA ASP A 240 3.47 -13.68 9.05
C ASP A 240 3.94 -12.43 8.29
N THR A 241 3.49 -11.25 8.72
CA THR A 241 3.87 -9.96 8.12
C THR A 241 5.16 -9.42 8.73
N LEU A 242 5.44 -9.81 9.97
CA LEU A 242 6.50 -9.25 10.79
C LEU A 242 7.84 -9.97 10.60
N LEU A 243 7.82 -11.30 10.47
CA LEU A 243 9.01 -12.13 10.28
C LEU A 243 9.98 -11.55 9.23
N PRO A 244 9.59 -11.30 7.97
CA PRO A 244 10.54 -10.85 6.94
C PRO A 244 11.21 -9.51 7.25
N LYS A 245 10.60 -8.67 8.10
CA LYS A 245 11.08 -7.33 8.44
C LYS A 245 11.86 -7.29 9.75
N ALA A 246 11.61 -8.27 10.63
CA ALA A 246 12.15 -8.29 11.97
C ALA A 246 13.48 -9.03 12.09
N LEU A 247 13.79 -9.95 11.17
CA LEU A 247 15.02 -10.74 11.26
C LEU A 247 16.29 -9.87 11.24
N GLY A 248 16.31 -8.81 10.43
CA GLY A 248 17.41 -7.83 10.42
C GLY A 248 17.55 -7.01 11.71
N ARG A 249 16.61 -7.13 12.66
CA ARG A 249 16.64 -6.48 13.98
C ARG A 249 17.18 -7.38 15.08
N ALA A 250 17.34 -8.69 14.84
CA ALA A 250 17.94 -9.60 15.81
C ALA A 250 19.37 -9.18 16.19
N GLU A 251 20.15 -8.71 15.22
CA GLU A 251 21.51 -8.20 15.47
C GLU A 251 21.50 -6.91 16.31
N ALA A 252 20.49 -6.04 16.11
CA ALA A 252 20.32 -4.83 16.91
C ALA A 252 20.00 -5.14 18.38
N TRP A 253 19.23 -6.19 18.64
CA TRP A 253 18.99 -6.70 20.00
C TRP A 253 20.30 -7.12 20.68
N ARG A 254 21.13 -7.88 19.97
CA ARG A 254 22.42 -8.39 20.49
C ARG A 254 23.45 -7.29 20.70
N ALA A 255 23.46 -6.27 19.84
CA ALA A 255 24.36 -5.13 19.94
C ALA A 255 23.96 -4.15 21.06
N ARG A 256 22.72 -4.24 21.57
CA ARG A 256 22.23 -3.37 22.64
C ARG A 256 22.86 -3.79 23.97
N PRO A 257 23.41 -2.84 24.77
CA PRO A 257 23.80 -3.13 26.13
C PRO A 257 22.57 -3.59 26.90
N GLN A 258 22.53 -4.85 27.35
CA GLN A 258 21.49 -5.32 28.25
C GLN A 258 21.69 -4.60 29.58
N ALA A 259 20.99 -3.48 29.76
CA ALA A 259 20.96 -2.79 31.03
C ALA A 259 20.47 -3.78 32.09
N ALA A 260 21.30 -4.03 33.10
CA ALA A 260 20.93 -4.86 34.24
C ALA A 260 19.58 -4.36 34.78
N ALA A 261 18.64 -5.29 34.97
CA ALA A 261 17.25 -4.99 35.30
C ALA A 261 17.16 -3.98 36.46
N PRO A 262 16.42 -2.86 36.32
CA PRO A 262 16.20 -1.95 37.43
C PRO A 262 15.32 -2.66 38.46
N THR A 263 15.90 -2.91 39.63
CA THR A 263 15.20 -3.38 40.81
C THR A 263 14.28 -2.26 41.29
N GLY A 264 12.97 -2.41 41.03
CA GLY A 264 11.86 -1.87 41.83
C GLY A 264 11.66 -0.36 41.93
N SER A 265 10.61 0.16 41.28
CA SER A 265 9.67 1.07 41.97
C SER A 265 8.31 1.11 41.24
N PRO A 266 7.17 0.85 41.91
CA PRO A 266 5.87 0.64 41.26
C PRO A 266 5.05 1.91 40.98
N ALA A 267 5.65 3.11 41.00
CA ALA A 267 4.89 4.36 40.89
C ALA A 267 4.74 4.93 39.46
N THR A 268 5.48 4.41 38.48
CA THR A 268 5.66 5.11 37.18
C THR A 268 4.82 4.55 36.02
N ALA A 269 3.95 3.57 36.26
CA ALA A 269 3.38 2.76 35.19
C ALA A 269 2.10 3.33 34.52
N ILE A 270 1.56 4.48 34.93
CA ILE A 270 0.26 4.98 34.40
C ILE A 270 0.36 6.35 33.69
N LEU A 271 1.51 7.05 33.75
CA LEU A 271 1.64 8.41 33.17
C LEU A 271 2.37 8.49 31.82
N ALA A 272 2.98 7.40 31.37
CA ALA A 272 3.85 7.37 30.19
C ALA A 272 3.12 7.46 28.83
N GLU A 273 1.79 7.29 28.80
CA GLU A 273 1.03 7.24 27.55
C GLU A 273 0.79 8.63 26.92
N TYR A 274 1.03 9.72 27.66
CA TYR A 274 0.80 11.10 27.21
C TYR A 274 2.00 12.04 27.38
N GLY A 275 3.22 11.52 27.50
CA GLY A 275 4.44 12.35 27.65
C GLY A 275 4.57 13.10 28.98
N VAL A 276 3.66 12.86 29.92
CA VAL A 276 3.72 13.39 31.29
C VAL A 276 4.85 12.68 32.05
N GLY A 277 5.70 13.46 32.72
CA GLY A 277 6.91 12.98 33.39
C GLY A 277 8.17 12.95 32.51
N GLN A 278 8.10 13.39 31.24
CA GLN A 278 9.30 13.61 30.43
C GLN A 278 9.98 14.93 30.79
N LEU A 279 11.31 14.95 30.68
CA LEU A 279 12.11 16.19 30.78
C LEU A 279 12.18 16.85 29.40
N VAL A 280 11.73 18.09 29.31
CA VAL A 280 11.81 18.89 28.10
C VAL A 280 12.75 20.07 28.32
N THR A 281 13.63 20.31 27.36
CA THR A 281 14.53 21.46 27.41
C THR A 281 13.86 22.66 26.76
N TYR A 282 13.56 23.69 27.54
CA TYR A 282 13.00 24.96 27.06
C TYR A 282 13.92 26.11 27.49
N ARG A 283 14.27 27.01 26.56
CA ARG A 283 15.23 28.12 26.80
C ARG A 283 16.57 27.72 27.44
N ARG A 284 17.04 26.49 27.17
CA ARG A 284 18.25 25.85 27.75
C ARG A 284 18.11 25.39 29.21
N GLU A 285 16.92 25.46 29.78
CA GLU A 285 16.60 24.95 31.11
C GLU A 285 15.75 23.66 30.99
N ARG A 286 15.80 22.80 32.00
CA ARG A 286 15.14 21.48 31.99
C ARG A 286 13.88 21.54 32.84
N TYR A 287 12.73 21.28 32.22
CA TYR A 287 11.44 21.27 32.90
C TYR A 287 10.84 19.86 32.88
N ALA A 288 10.12 19.49 33.94
CA ALA A 288 9.30 18.30 33.95
C ALA A 288 7.94 18.63 33.31
N VAL A 289 7.46 17.77 32.41
CA VAL A 289 6.11 17.89 31.85
C VAL A 289 5.10 17.35 32.85
N GLU A 290 4.20 18.20 33.34
CA GLU A 290 3.15 17.81 34.30
C GLU A 290 1.85 17.40 33.62
N ALA A 291 1.46 18.07 32.55
CA ALA A 291 0.25 17.74 31.81
C ALA A 291 0.37 18.14 30.34
N ILE A 292 -0.18 17.32 29.44
CA ILE A 292 -0.35 17.65 28.03
C ILE A 292 -1.83 17.62 27.71
N THR A 293 -2.33 18.70 27.13
CA THR A 293 -3.69 18.82 26.59
C THR A 293 -3.61 19.19 25.11
N ASP A 294 -4.72 19.05 24.38
CA ASP A 294 -4.81 19.40 22.95
C ASP A 294 -4.46 20.87 22.63
N ARG A 295 -4.36 21.72 23.66
CA ARG A 295 -4.08 23.16 23.51
C ARG A 295 -2.85 23.64 24.28
N TYR A 296 -2.38 22.91 25.28
CA TYR A 296 -1.32 23.38 26.19
C TYR A 296 -0.41 22.25 26.70
N ILE A 297 0.84 22.58 26.96
CA ILE A 297 1.79 21.78 27.76
C ILE A 297 2.06 22.55 29.06
N ASP A 298 1.75 21.93 30.19
CA ASP A 298 2.09 22.44 31.51
C ASP A 298 3.45 21.87 31.92
N LEU A 299 4.39 22.76 32.19
CA LEU A 299 5.76 22.48 32.61
C LEU A 299 5.94 22.95 34.05
N TYR A 300 6.70 22.20 34.84
CA TYR A 300 7.03 22.56 36.21
C TYR A 300 8.52 22.42 36.48
N ASP A 301 9.04 23.42 37.20
CA ASP A 301 10.38 23.46 37.76
C ASP A 301 10.27 23.94 39.22
N ALA A 302 10.99 23.27 40.12
CA ALA A 302 11.02 23.61 41.54
C ALA A 302 11.68 24.98 41.81
N GLU A 303 12.56 25.45 40.93
CA GLU A 303 13.27 26.74 41.09
C GLU A 303 12.52 27.91 40.43
N ASN A 304 11.82 27.64 39.32
CA ASN A 304 11.26 28.67 38.45
C ASN A 304 9.71 28.68 38.38
N GLY A 305 9.05 27.74 39.06
CA GLY A 305 7.59 27.63 39.11
C GLY A 305 6.98 26.93 37.89
N SER A 306 5.66 27.09 37.72
CA SER A 306 4.91 26.48 36.62
C SER A 306 4.90 27.37 35.37
N ALA A 307 5.16 26.78 34.20
CA ALA A 307 5.12 27.45 32.90
C ALA A 307 4.16 26.73 31.95
N ARG A 308 3.29 27.48 31.26
CA ARG A 308 2.33 26.94 30.29
C ARG A 308 2.72 27.31 28.86
N ILE A 309 2.85 26.30 28.01
CA ILE A 309 3.15 26.45 26.59
C ILE A 309 1.89 26.18 25.76
N LEU A 310 1.52 27.08 24.86
CA LEU A 310 0.45 26.84 23.89
C LEU A 310 0.93 26.02 22.69
N ILE A 311 0.18 24.97 22.36
CA ILE A 311 0.35 24.23 21.12
C ILE A 311 -0.57 24.89 20.08
N GLY A 312 0.00 25.67 19.16
CA GLY A 312 -0.72 26.24 18.02
C GLY A 312 -1.10 25.14 17.02
N SER A 313 -2.37 25.11 16.60
CA SER A 313 -3.03 24.02 15.86
C SER A 313 -2.41 23.58 14.53
N ASP A 314 -1.40 24.24 13.95
CA ASP A 314 -0.85 23.79 12.65
C ASP A 314 0.66 24.03 12.47
N ASP A 315 1.39 24.41 13.52
CA ASP A 315 2.82 24.69 13.38
C ASP A 315 3.59 24.39 14.68
N VAL A 316 4.37 23.30 14.68
CA VAL A 316 5.37 22.98 15.73
C VAL A 316 6.51 24.03 15.78
N ARG A 317 6.41 25.12 15.01
CA ARG A 317 7.44 26.18 14.89
C ARG A 317 7.05 27.53 15.46
N SER A 318 5.87 27.69 16.09
CA SER A 318 5.55 28.94 16.81
C SER A 318 5.04 28.66 18.22
N ILE A 319 5.99 28.40 19.14
CA ILE A 319 5.73 28.37 20.58
C ILE A 319 5.57 29.83 21.04
N ARG A 320 4.36 30.21 21.47
CA ARG A 320 4.14 31.50 22.15
C ARG A 320 3.96 31.26 23.66
N PRO A 321 4.69 31.97 24.52
CA PRO A 321 4.57 31.82 25.96
C PRO A 321 3.22 32.37 26.43
N LEU A 322 2.56 31.66 27.34
CA LEU A 322 1.43 32.20 28.08
C LEU A 322 1.78 32.14 29.57
N GLU A 323 2.11 33.33 30.10
CA GLU A 323 2.30 33.71 31.51
C GLU A 323 2.99 32.69 32.44
N VAL A 324 4.15 33.09 32.97
CA VAL A 324 4.75 32.46 34.15
C VAL A 324 3.91 32.87 35.35
N ARG A 325 3.26 31.90 36.01
CA ARG A 325 2.65 32.13 37.32
C ARG A 325 3.70 31.84 38.38
N ALA A 326 4.14 32.90 39.06
CA ALA A 326 4.92 32.82 40.29
C ALA A 326 4.03 32.38 41.47
#